data_AF-A0A3D2J194-F1
#
_entry.id   AF-A0A3D2J194-F1
#
_cell.length_a   1.000
_cell.length_b   1.000
_cell.length_c   1.000
_cell.angle_alpha   90.00
_cell.angle_beta   90.00
_cell.angle_gamma   90.00
#
_symmetry.space_group_name_H-M   'P 1'
#
loop_
_entity.id
_entity.type
_entity.pdbx_description
1 polymer ?
#
loop_
_entity_poly.entity_id
_entity_poly.type
_entity_poly.pdbx_seq_one_letter_code
_entity_poly.pdbx_strand_id
1 'polypeptide(L)'
;MARDAKVQSAIDNWAPRFVANGVDFNDFTRVTNSIEQWDDWCRKWSECGAMHEQMGEQAEQNGLYESAAYHYFHAAIAYHFGKYLFVHRPQELREAHEHVVHDYLRALPYFDVPGERVAIPYEDSITMHGILRKPWHTSRPPIVILVPGLDSVKEELHVYGDDFLRRGMAVLAIDGPGQGEMEFEQPMRHDYEVPIRYAIDYLEKRHDVDASRVGLMGVSLGGYYAPRAAAFEPRVKAVIANAGGYNMNSHFDLLPQLTRDAFTHRTASSNEAETRAKLQTFDLQDVMQRVTVPLLVIMGRRDRLIPPPDAERMVAEAGPHAELWMFEDGNHVNNNIVYKHRPQQADWMRKKLARTE
;
A
#
# COMPACT_ATOMS: atom_id res chain seq x y z
N MET A 1 -11.56 28.05 17.73
CA MET A 1 -10.17 28.44 17.36
C MET A 1 -9.93 28.08 15.90
N ALA A 2 -8.91 28.61 15.22
CA ALA A 2 -8.59 28.14 13.87
C ALA A 2 -8.10 26.68 13.97
N ARG A 3 -8.57 25.80 13.07
CA ARG A 3 -8.16 24.39 13.02
C ARG A 3 -6.66 24.29 12.71
N ASP A 4 -5.99 23.34 13.34
CA ASP A 4 -4.58 23.01 13.11
C ASP A 4 -4.28 22.79 11.62
N ALA A 5 -3.18 23.37 11.13
CA ALA A 5 -2.78 23.29 9.73
C ALA A 5 -2.46 21.86 9.26
N LYS A 6 -1.95 20.99 10.13
CA LYS A 6 -1.71 19.57 9.83
C LYS A 6 -3.03 18.82 9.67
N VAL A 7 -4.04 19.11 10.48
CA VAL A 7 -5.40 18.55 10.33
C VAL A 7 -6.02 19.01 9.01
N GLN A 8 -5.89 20.29 8.67
CA GLN A 8 -6.39 20.79 7.39
C GLN A 8 -5.65 20.16 6.20
N SER A 9 -4.32 20.05 6.28
CA SER A 9 -3.50 19.36 5.27
C SER A 9 -3.90 17.89 5.11
N ALA A 10 -4.19 17.20 6.23
CA ALA A 10 -4.69 15.83 6.25
C ALA A 10 -5.97 15.66 5.42
N ILE A 11 -6.93 16.57 5.63
CA ILE A 11 -8.21 16.56 4.91
C ILE A 11 -8.01 16.89 3.43
N ASP A 12 -7.31 17.99 3.13
CA ASP A 12 -7.23 18.52 1.76
C ASP A 12 -6.47 17.60 0.78
N ASN A 13 -5.44 16.89 1.28
CA ASN A 13 -4.60 16.06 0.42
C ASN A 13 -5.08 14.62 0.32
N TRP A 14 -5.70 14.08 1.39
CA TRP A 14 -5.98 12.64 1.48
C TRP A 14 -7.46 12.27 1.61
N ALA A 15 -8.42 13.20 1.70
CA ALA A 15 -9.85 12.83 1.79
C ALA A 15 -10.31 11.79 0.74
N PRO A 16 -9.95 11.89 -0.56
CA PRO A 16 -10.32 10.86 -1.53
C PRO A 16 -9.71 9.48 -1.22
N ARG A 17 -8.50 9.43 -0.64
CA ARG A 17 -7.81 8.18 -0.26
C ARG A 17 -8.59 7.45 0.83
N PHE A 18 -9.04 8.17 1.85
CA PHE A 18 -9.79 7.59 2.97
C PHE A 18 -11.01 6.83 2.45
N VAL A 19 -11.85 7.54 1.69
CA VAL A 19 -13.09 6.97 1.17
C VAL A 19 -12.82 5.85 0.17
N ALA A 20 -11.84 6.03 -0.73
CA ALA A 20 -11.49 5.02 -1.73
C ALA A 20 -10.90 3.73 -1.14
N ASN A 21 -10.42 3.76 0.11
CA ASN A 21 -9.76 2.64 0.76
C ASN A 21 -10.53 2.08 1.97
N GLY A 22 -11.83 2.37 2.06
CA GLY A 22 -12.74 1.68 2.98
C GLY A 22 -13.23 2.49 4.16
N VAL A 23 -12.89 3.78 4.28
CA VAL A 23 -13.53 4.65 5.27
C VAL A 23 -14.92 5.05 4.77
N ASP A 24 -15.96 4.86 5.59
CA ASP A 24 -17.28 5.40 5.28
C ASP A 24 -17.23 6.94 5.25
N PHE A 25 -17.91 7.55 4.28
CA PHE A 25 -17.88 9.01 4.12
C PHE A 25 -18.45 9.77 5.34
N ASN A 26 -19.44 9.20 6.01
CA ASN A 26 -20.02 9.81 7.21
C ASN A 26 -19.08 9.68 8.40
N ASP A 27 -18.34 8.57 8.52
CA ASP A 27 -17.29 8.43 9.53
C ASP A 27 -16.15 9.41 9.29
N PHE A 28 -15.69 9.54 8.05
CA PHE A 28 -14.71 10.56 7.66
C PHE A 28 -15.18 11.96 8.09
N THR A 29 -16.39 12.33 7.71
CA THR A 29 -16.96 13.64 8.01
C THR A 29 -17.11 13.85 9.53
N ARG A 30 -17.65 12.87 10.25
CA ARG A 30 -17.89 12.94 11.70
C ARG A 30 -16.58 13.04 12.48
N VAL A 31 -15.61 12.19 12.18
CA VAL A 31 -14.33 12.15 12.90
C VAL A 31 -13.52 13.41 12.61
N THR A 32 -13.32 13.76 11.33
CA THR A 32 -12.50 14.93 10.96
C THR A 32 -13.10 16.25 11.43
N ASN A 33 -14.44 16.38 11.48
CA ASN A 33 -15.08 17.56 12.06
C ASN A 33 -14.90 17.68 13.57
N SER A 34 -14.62 16.58 14.27
CA SER A 34 -14.37 16.58 15.71
C SER A 34 -12.93 16.91 16.10
N ILE A 35 -12.00 16.99 15.14
CA ILE A 35 -10.57 17.20 15.38
C ILE A 35 -10.21 18.68 15.14
N GLU A 36 -9.70 19.33 16.18
CA GLU A 36 -9.15 20.70 16.11
C GLU A 36 -7.62 20.71 16.10
N GLN A 37 -6.97 19.78 16.79
CA GLN A 37 -5.51 19.68 16.95
C GLN A 37 -4.98 18.38 16.36
N TRP A 38 -3.79 18.41 15.74
CA TRP A 38 -3.20 17.20 15.17
C TRP A 38 -2.95 16.13 16.24
N ASP A 39 -2.55 16.51 17.44
CA ASP A 39 -2.32 15.61 18.57
C ASP A 39 -3.54 14.77 18.99
N ASP A 40 -4.75 15.18 18.61
CA ASP A 40 -5.98 14.43 18.85
C ASP A 40 -6.29 13.42 17.72
N TRP A 41 -5.58 13.51 16.60
CA TRP A 41 -5.91 12.79 15.38
C TRP A 41 -5.98 11.28 15.57
N CYS A 42 -4.88 10.67 16.03
CA CYS A 42 -4.79 9.22 16.18
C CYS A 42 -5.86 8.72 17.15
N ARG A 43 -5.95 9.33 18.33
CA ARG A 43 -6.98 9.01 19.33
C ARG A 43 -8.40 9.10 18.77
N LYS A 44 -8.75 10.16 18.04
CA LYS A 44 -10.12 10.34 17.50
C LYS A 44 -10.49 9.32 16.43
N TRP A 45 -9.53 8.92 15.62
CA TRP A 45 -9.72 7.82 14.68
C TRP A 45 -9.74 6.46 15.38
N SER A 46 -8.93 6.24 16.40
CA SER A 46 -8.97 5.04 17.25
C SER A 46 -10.30 4.90 18.00
N GLU A 47 -10.90 6.00 18.47
CA GLU A 47 -12.27 6.00 19.03
C GLU A 47 -13.31 5.51 17.99
N CYS A 48 -13.13 5.86 16.71
CA CYS A 48 -13.96 5.35 15.62
C CYS A 48 -13.69 3.86 15.34
N GLY A 49 -12.42 3.44 15.38
CA GLY A 49 -12.01 2.05 15.26
C GLY A 49 -12.65 1.18 16.33
N ALA A 50 -12.50 1.56 17.59
CA ALA A 50 -13.07 0.86 18.75
C ALA A 50 -14.61 0.73 18.68
N MET A 51 -15.31 1.75 18.15
CA MET A 51 -16.75 1.67 17.92
C MET A 51 -17.10 0.56 16.92
N HIS A 52 -16.42 0.49 15.77
CA HIS A 52 -16.64 -0.58 14.80
C HIS A 52 -16.22 -1.94 15.34
N GLU A 53 -15.09 -2.02 16.04
CA GLU A 53 -14.60 -3.23 16.71
C GLU A 53 -15.69 -3.82 17.62
N GLN A 54 -16.28 -3.00 18.49
CA GLN A 54 -17.39 -3.41 19.37
C GLN A 54 -18.61 -3.92 18.59
N MET A 55 -18.96 -3.27 17.47
CA MET A 55 -20.07 -3.73 16.61
C MET A 55 -19.74 -5.08 15.95
N GLY A 56 -18.48 -5.27 15.54
CA GLY A 56 -17.98 -6.53 14.98
C GLY A 56 -18.06 -7.67 16.01
N GLU A 57 -17.63 -7.41 17.24
CA GLU A 57 -17.72 -8.37 18.35
C GLU A 57 -19.14 -8.78 18.66
N GLN A 58 -20.05 -7.81 18.71
CA GLN A 58 -21.46 -8.09 18.93
C GLN A 58 -22.05 -8.93 17.79
N ALA A 59 -21.69 -8.66 16.54
CA ALA A 59 -22.13 -9.43 15.39
C ALA A 59 -21.56 -10.86 15.40
N GLU A 60 -20.27 -11.02 15.69
CA GLU A 60 -19.60 -12.32 15.78
C GLU A 60 -20.22 -13.20 16.88
N GLN A 61 -20.45 -12.63 18.07
CA GLN A 61 -21.10 -13.33 19.19
C GLN A 61 -22.52 -13.82 18.85
N ASN A 62 -23.20 -13.13 17.94
CA ASN A 62 -24.54 -13.49 17.47
C ASN A 62 -24.53 -14.40 16.23
N GLY A 63 -23.34 -14.83 15.75
CA GLY A 63 -23.20 -15.67 14.55
C GLY A 63 -23.47 -14.93 13.23
N LEU A 64 -23.41 -13.59 13.23
CA LEU A 64 -23.66 -12.73 12.07
C LEU A 64 -22.34 -12.36 11.37
N TYR A 65 -21.68 -13.35 10.77
CA TYR A 65 -20.30 -13.23 10.32
C TYR A 65 -20.06 -12.21 9.19
N GLU A 66 -21.02 -12.01 8.28
CA GLU A 66 -20.90 -10.96 7.24
C GLU A 66 -20.84 -9.56 7.87
N SER A 67 -21.70 -9.28 8.84
CA SER A 67 -21.69 -8.02 9.60
C SER A 67 -20.43 -7.89 10.45
N ALA A 68 -19.95 -9.00 11.02
CA ALA A 68 -18.69 -9.00 11.77
C ALA A 68 -17.50 -8.63 10.86
N ALA A 69 -17.39 -9.26 9.69
CA ALA A 69 -16.35 -8.96 8.70
C ALA A 69 -16.35 -7.49 8.28
N TYR A 70 -17.55 -6.95 8.00
CA TYR A 70 -17.74 -5.55 7.67
C TYR A 70 -17.17 -4.66 8.77
N HIS A 71 -17.64 -4.85 10.00
CA HIS A 71 -17.23 -3.99 11.11
C HIS A 71 -15.75 -4.11 11.46
N TYR A 72 -15.18 -5.31 11.47
CA TYR A 72 -13.74 -5.48 11.70
C TYR A 72 -12.88 -4.85 10.61
N PHE A 73 -13.29 -4.95 9.33
CA PHE A 73 -12.57 -4.25 8.26
C PHE A 73 -12.62 -2.73 8.46
N HIS A 74 -13.79 -2.18 8.76
CA HIS A 74 -13.94 -0.74 9.01
C HIS A 74 -13.18 -0.28 10.28
N ALA A 75 -13.10 -1.11 11.32
CA ALA A 75 -12.27 -0.86 12.49
C ALA A 75 -10.79 -0.76 12.11
N ALA A 76 -10.27 -1.79 11.42
CA ALA A 76 -8.87 -1.83 10.96
C ALA A 76 -8.51 -0.60 10.11
N ILE A 77 -9.37 -0.22 9.15
CA ILE A 77 -9.13 0.93 8.29
C ILE A 77 -9.21 2.26 9.09
N ALA A 78 -10.10 2.38 10.07
CA ALA A 78 -10.17 3.55 10.94
C ALA A 78 -8.89 3.69 11.79
N TYR A 79 -8.42 2.62 12.43
CA TYR A 79 -7.14 2.62 13.16
C TYR A 79 -5.95 2.95 12.24
N HIS A 80 -5.93 2.42 11.02
CA HIS A 80 -4.88 2.69 10.04
C HIS A 80 -4.81 4.18 9.69
N PHE A 81 -5.96 4.78 9.40
CA PHE A 81 -6.04 6.22 9.15
C PHE A 81 -5.96 7.09 10.42
N GLY A 82 -5.99 6.49 11.61
CA GLY A 82 -5.55 7.14 12.85
C GLY A 82 -4.04 7.25 12.93
N LYS A 83 -3.32 6.18 12.56
CA LYS A 83 -1.86 6.13 12.67
C LYS A 83 -1.10 6.65 11.44
N TYR A 84 -1.75 6.80 10.28
CA TYR A 84 -1.08 7.27 9.06
C TYR A 84 -0.43 8.64 9.31
N LEU A 85 0.85 8.76 8.94
CA LEU A 85 1.67 9.96 9.16
C LEU A 85 1.76 10.46 10.63
N PHE A 86 1.25 9.72 11.61
CA PHE A 86 1.22 10.11 13.03
C PHE A 86 2.50 9.69 13.77
N VAL A 87 3.66 9.99 13.18
CA VAL A 87 4.96 9.44 13.65
C VAL A 87 5.56 10.14 14.87
N HIS A 88 5.02 11.29 15.27
CA HIS A 88 5.53 12.09 16.38
C HIS A 88 5.18 11.53 17.78
N ARG A 89 4.25 10.57 17.86
CA ARG A 89 3.94 9.80 19.07
C ARG A 89 4.05 8.30 18.76
N PRO A 90 5.27 7.75 18.74
CA PRO A 90 5.52 6.40 18.21
C PRO A 90 4.82 5.28 18.98
N GLN A 91 4.54 5.48 20.27
CA GLN A 91 3.77 4.53 21.06
C GLN A 91 2.30 4.46 20.59
N GLU A 92 1.63 5.61 20.44
CA GLU A 92 0.25 5.65 19.93
C GLU A 92 0.17 5.09 18.49
N LEU A 93 1.17 5.38 17.65
CA LEU A 93 1.27 4.81 16.31
C LEU A 93 1.33 3.27 16.35
N ARG A 94 2.16 2.71 17.24
CA ARG A 94 2.31 1.26 17.40
C ARG A 94 1.02 0.61 17.89
N GLU A 95 0.45 1.15 18.97
CA GLU A 95 -0.79 0.64 19.56
C GLU A 95 -1.93 0.64 18.53
N ALA A 96 -2.11 1.74 17.80
CA ALA A 96 -3.10 1.79 16.73
C ALA A 96 -2.80 0.78 15.61
N HIS A 97 -1.52 0.58 15.22
CA HIS A 97 -1.19 -0.43 14.22
C HIS A 97 -1.44 -1.86 14.68
N GLU A 98 -1.23 -2.17 15.96
CA GLU A 98 -1.56 -3.49 16.53
C GLU A 98 -3.06 -3.77 16.40
N HIS A 99 -3.92 -2.76 16.60
CA HIS A 99 -5.36 -2.88 16.32
C HIS A 99 -5.67 -3.06 14.83
N VAL A 100 -4.98 -2.37 13.91
CA VAL A 100 -5.13 -2.61 12.47
C VAL A 100 -4.96 -4.08 12.12
N VAL A 101 -3.86 -4.68 12.60
CA VAL A 101 -3.56 -6.10 12.35
C VAL A 101 -4.58 -6.98 13.05
N HIS A 102 -4.90 -6.72 14.32
CA HIS A 102 -5.87 -7.51 15.09
C HIS A 102 -7.24 -7.60 14.40
N ASP A 103 -7.85 -6.45 14.11
CA ASP A 103 -9.19 -6.39 13.55
C ASP A 103 -9.24 -6.96 12.14
N TYR A 104 -8.25 -6.64 11.30
CA TYR A 104 -8.22 -7.18 9.94
C TYR A 104 -8.10 -8.71 9.94
N LEU A 105 -7.35 -9.29 10.87
CA LEU A 105 -7.27 -10.75 11.03
C LEU A 105 -8.56 -11.39 11.52
N ARG A 106 -9.37 -10.69 12.32
CA ARG A 106 -10.71 -11.14 12.69
C ARG A 106 -11.69 -11.09 11.52
N ALA A 107 -11.55 -10.10 10.64
CA ALA A 107 -12.35 -9.99 9.42
C ALA A 107 -11.98 -11.07 8.38
N LEU A 108 -10.71 -11.46 8.34
CA LEU A 108 -10.10 -12.24 7.26
C LEU A 108 -10.81 -13.57 6.91
N PRO A 109 -11.29 -14.38 7.87
CA PRO A 109 -12.01 -15.63 7.57
C PRO A 109 -13.41 -15.42 7.00
N TYR A 110 -13.99 -14.24 7.19
CA TYR A 110 -15.40 -13.94 6.88
C TYR A 110 -15.58 -13.11 5.60
N PHE A 111 -14.49 -12.67 4.95
CA PHE A 111 -14.58 -12.05 3.62
C PHE A 111 -15.05 -13.05 2.56
N ASP A 112 -15.71 -12.55 1.50
CA ASP A 112 -16.13 -13.32 0.31
C ASP A 112 -15.01 -14.20 -0.26
N VAL A 113 -13.80 -13.66 -0.25
CA VAL A 113 -12.57 -14.39 -0.54
C VAL A 113 -11.68 -14.31 0.70
N PRO A 114 -11.69 -15.36 1.55
CA PRO A 114 -10.94 -15.35 2.79
C PRO A 114 -9.43 -15.36 2.51
N GLY A 115 -8.65 -15.10 3.55
CA GLY A 115 -7.19 -15.07 3.44
C GLY A 115 -6.45 -15.75 4.58
N GLU A 116 -5.14 -15.71 4.46
CA GLU A 116 -4.18 -16.26 5.41
C GLU A 116 -3.15 -15.18 5.73
N ARG A 117 -2.88 -14.92 7.02
CA ARG A 117 -1.68 -14.18 7.41
C ARG A 117 -0.49 -15.13 7.31
N VAL A 118 0.47 -14.75 6.46
CA VAL A 118 1.67 -15.55 6.22
C VAL A 118 2.86 -14.93 6.95
N ALA A 119 3.73 -15.82 7.44
CA ALA A 119 5.03 -15.48 8.00
C ALA A 119 6.10 -15.84 6.95
N ILE A 120 6.76 -14.83 6.40
CA ILE A 120 7.79 -14.96 5.38
C ILE A 120 9.14 -14.81 6.09
N PRO A 121 9.97 -15.87 6.16
CA PRO A 121 11.32 -15.75 6.70
C PRO A 121 12.10 -14.67 5.95
N TYR A 122 12.71 -13.75 6.69
CA TYR A 122 13.43 -12.61 6.16
C TYR A 122 14.82 -12.53 6.83
N GLU A 123 15.67 -11.61 6.35
CA GLU A 123 17.04 -11.38 6.84
C GLU A 123 17.13 -11.34 8.38
N ASP A 124 18.28 -11.76 8.93
CA ASP A 124 18.57 -11.69 10.36
C ASP A 124 17.53 -12.35 11.29
N SER A 125 16.86 -13.40 10.81
CA SER A 125 15.77 -14.10 11.50
C SER A 125 14.52 -13.26 11.76
N ILE A 126 14.42 -12.08 11.12
CA ILE A 126 13.22 -11.27 11.13
C ILE A 126 12.14 -11.98 10.30
N THR A 127 10.89 -11.75 10.64
CA THR A 127 9.74 -12.26 9.88
C THR A 127 9.06 -11.10 9.17
N MET A 128 9.03 -11.16 7.84
CA MET A 128 8.18 -10.28 7.05
C MET A 128 6.77 -10.86 7.00
N HIS A 129 5.74 -10.05 7.27
CA HIS A 129 4.35 -10.51 7.27
C HIS A 129 3.61 -10.10 6.01
N GLY A 130 2.68 -10.95 5.59
CA GLY A 130 1.81 -10.69 4.45
C GLY A 130 0.42 -11.27 4.62
N ILE A 131 -0.51 -10.82 3.78
CA ILE A 131 -1.86 -11.37 3.65
C ILE A 131 -1.98 -12.04 2.28
N LEU A 132 -2.11 -13.37 2.29
CA LEU A 132 -2.35 -14.18 1.10
C LEU A 132 -3.85 -14.44 0.94
N ARG A 133 -4.44 -13.96 -0.16
CA ARG A 133 -5.83 -14.28 -0.55
C ARG A 133 -5.82 -14.96 -1.91
N LYS A 134 -6.67 -15.97 -2.10
CA LYS A 134 -6.72 -16.77 -3.33
C LYS A 134 -8.15 -16.92 -3.84
N PRO A 135 -8.40 -16.80 -5.15
CA PRO A 135 -9.70 -17.11 -5.73
C PRO A 135 -10.03 -18.60 -5.54
N TRP A 136 -11.25 -18.90 -5.09
CA TRP A 136 -11.71 -20.27 -4.81
C TRP A 136 -11.85 -21.16 -6.05
N HIS A 137 -12.02 -20.57 -7.24
CA HIS A 137 -12.29 -21.29 -8.50
C HIS A 137 -11.04 -21.60 -9.32
N THR A 138 -9.84 -21.20 -8.87
CA THR A 138 -8.58 -21.48 -9.58
C THR A 138 -7.64 -22.22 -8.64
N SER A 139 -7.26 -23.46 -8.97
CA SER A 139 -6.46 -24.32 -8.07
C SER A 139 -5.04 -23.82 -7.82
N ARG A 140 -4.40 -23.26 -8.86
CA ARG A 140 -3.05 -22.67 -8.81
C ARG A 140 -3.04 -21.34 -9.60
N PRO A 141 -3.63 -20.28 -9.03
CA PRO A 141 -3.75 -19.01 -9.72
C PRO A 141 -2.38 -18.35 -9.90
N PRO A 142 -2.16 -17.56 -10.96
CA PRO A 142 -1.07 -16.58 -10.97
C PRO A 142 -1.26 -15.63 -9.78
N ILE A 143 -0.18 -15.01 -9.32
CA ILE A 143 -0.20 -14.20 -8.10
C ILE A 143 0.32 -12.78 -8.33
N VAL A 144 -0.29 -11.80 -7.69
CA VAL A 144 0.15 -10.42 -7.67
C VAL A 144 0.62 -10.07 -6.26
N ILE A 145 1.89 -9.68 -6.11
CA ILE A 145 2.39 -9.13 -4.84
C ILE A 145 2.04 -7.65 -4.80
N LEU A 146 1.34 -7.22 -3.76
CA LEU A 146 0.92 -5.84 -3.56
C LEU A 146 1.87 -5.16 -2.59
N VAL A 147 2.44 -4.02 -3.01
CA VAL A 147 3.46 -3.28 -2.26
C VAL A 147 2.89 -1.92 -1.80
N PRO A 148 2.77 -1.68 -0.49
CA PRO A 148 2.26 -0.42 0.06
C PRO A 148 3.13 0.80 -0.30
N GLY A 149 2.57 1.99 -0.10
CA GLY A 149 3.28 3.27 -0.12
C GLY A 149 4.06 3.57 1.17
N LEU A 150 4.50 4.81 1.33
CA LEU A 150 5.29 5.25 2.49
C LEU A 150 4.54 5.04 3.81
N ASP A 151 3.25 5.34 3.84
CA ASP A 151 2.40 5.39 5.04
C ASP A 151 1.22 4.42 4.97
N SER A 152 1.17 3.59 3.92
CA SER A 152 0.21 2.50 3.75
C SER A 152 0.68 1.23 4.47
N VAL A 153 -0.25 0.29 4.62
CA VAL A 153 0.00 -1.07 5.13
C VAL A 153 -0.69 -2.09 4.23
N LYS A 154 -0.31 -3.36 4.33
CA LYS A 154 -0.90 -4.47 3.56
C LYS A 154 -2.43 -4.55 3.70
N GLU A 155 -2.99 -4.20 4.86
CA GLU A 155 -4.45 -4.17 5.10
C GLU A 155 -5.17 -3.11 4.26
N GLU A 156 -4.56 -1.94 4.04
CA GLU A 156 -5.14 -0.88 3.18
C GLU A 156 -5.26 -1.36 1.72
N LEU A 157 -4.40 -2.29 1.30
CA LEU A 157 -4.41 -2.82 -0.06
C LEU A 157 -5.53 -3.84 -0.33
N HIS A 158 -6.39 -4.13 0.66
CA HIS A 158 -7.54 -5.02 0.51
C HIS A 158 -8.38 -4.68 -0.74
N VAL A 159 -8.73 -3.41 -0.90
CA VAL A 159 -9.58 -2.93 -2.01
C VAL A 159 -8.91 -3.07 -3.38
N TYR A 160 -7.58 -3.04 -3.45
CA TYR A 160 -6.84 -3.34 -4.67
C TYR A 160 -6.81 -4.84 -4.94
N GLY A 161 -6.60 -5.63 -3.89
CA GLY A 161 -6.52 -7.09 -3.97
C GLY A 161 -7.80 -7.70 -4.55
N ASP A 162 -8.94 -7.18 -4.14
CA ASP A 162 -10.26 -7.57 -4.61
C ASP A 162 -10.41 -7.54 -6.14
N ASP A 163 -9.86 -6.52 -6.81
CA ASP A 163 -9.91 -6.42 -8.28
C ASP A 163 -9.13 -7.54 -8.98
N PHE A 164 -8.00 -7.96 -8.41
CA PHE A 164 -7.19 -9.07 -8.93
C PHE A 164 -7.84 -10.43 -8.62
N LEU A 165 -8.37 -10.61 -7.41
CA LEU A 165 -9.07 -11.83 -6.98
C LEU A 165 -10.27 -12.14 -7.88
N ARG A 166 -11.09 -11.12 -8.21
CA ARG A 166 -12.24 -11.26 -9.14
C ARG A 166 -11.82 -11.67 -10.56
N ARG A 167 -10.53 -11.56 -10.90
CA ARG A 167 -9.94 -11.90 -12.20
C ARG A 167 -9.11 -13.18 -12.19
N GLY A 168 -9.24 -13.98 -11.14
CA GLY A 168 -8.59 -15.29 -11.03
C GLY A 168 -7.10 -15.23 -10.69
N MET A 169 -6.62 -14.11 -10.17
CA MET A 169 -5.27 -13.98 -9.63
C MET A 169 -5.31 -14.02 -8.10
N ALA A 170 -4.40 -14.76 -7.47
CA ALA A 170 -4.14 -14.62 -6.05
C ALA A 170 -3.44 -13.28 -5.76
N VAL A 171 -3.50 -12.84 -4.52
CA VAL A 171 -2.78 -11.65 -4.05
C VAL A 171 -2.00 -11.94 -2.79
N LEU A 172 -0.79 -11.39 -2.71
CA LEU A 172 0.01 -11.35 -1.49
C LEU A 172 0.34 -9.88 -1.19
N ALA A 173 -0.40 -9.25 -0.29
CA ALA A 173 -0.03 -7.92 0.21
C ALA A 173 1.04 -8.08 1.31
N ILE A 174 2.17 -7.37 1.20
CA ILE A 174 3.29 -7.49 2.14
C ILE A 174 3.58 -6.16 2.83
N ASP A 175 4.00 -6.24 4.09
CA ASP A 175 4.65 -5.12 4.79
C ASP A 175 6.16 -5.38 4.79
N GLY A 176 6.92 -4.68 3.95
CA GLY A 176 8.39 -4.80 3.93
C GLY A 176 9.07 -3.72 4.77
N PRO A 177 10.42 -3.64 4.76
CA PRO A 177 11.18 -2.72 5.61
C PRO A 177 10.64 -1.27 5.59
N GLY A 178 10.41 -0.70 6.76
CA GLY A 178 9.82 0.64 6.94
C GLY A 178 8.31 0.73 6.71
N GLN A 179 7.60 -0.37 6.48
CA GLN A 179 6.15 -0.40 6.22
C GLN A 179 5.42 -1.32 7.20
N GLY A 180 4.23 -0.90 7.64
CA GLY A 180 3.33 -1.69 8.50
C GLY A 180 4.05 -2.45 9.62
N GLU A 181 3.87 -3.77 9.68
CA GLU A 181 4.47 -4.57 10.77
C GLU A 181 6.01 -4.50 10.79
N MET A 182 6.65 -4.32 9.63
CA MET A 182 8.10 -4.21 9.50
C MET A 182 8.65 -2.82 9.82
N GLU A 183 7.80 -1.78 9.94
CA GLU A 183 8.25 -0.42 10.30
C GLU A 183 8.87 -0.35 11.70
N PHE A 184 8.54 -1.33 12.53
CA PHE A 184 9.02 -1.47 13.91
C PHE A 184 10.30 -2.27 14.06
N GLU A 185 10.71 -2.98 13.01
CA GLU A 185 11.85 -3.91 13.02
C GLU A 185 12.99 -3.41 12.14
N GLN A 186 12.68 -2.75 11.02
CA GLN A 186 13.67 -2.31 10.04
C GLN A 186 13.31 -0.95 9.43
N PRO A 187 14.31 -0.08 9.19
CA PRO A 187 14.10 1.12 8.39
C PRO A 187 13.80 0.77 6.93
N MET A 188 13.22 1.70 6.19
CA MET A 188 13.01 1.56 4.76
C MET A 188 14.33 1.42 3.99
N ARG A 189 14.27 0.72 2.86
CA ARG A 189 15.43 0.44 1.99
C ARG A 189 15.10 0.70 0.53
N HIS A 190 16.10 1.10 -0.25
CA HIS A 190 15.93 1.47 -1.65
C HIS A 190 15.92 0.25 -2.59
N ASP A 191 16.65 -0.81 -2.24
CA ASP A 191 16.86 -2.04 -2.99
C ASP A 191 15.75 -3.07 -2.71
N TYR A 192 14.52 -2.68 -3.08
CA TYR A 192 13.31 -3.44 -2.77
C TYR A 192 13.16 -4.77 -3.53
N GLU A 193 14.06 -5.08 -4.46
CA GLU A 193 14.24 -6.44 -4.97
C GLU A 193 14.51 -7.45 -3.85
N VAL A 194 15.10 -7.03 -2.73
CA VAL A 194 15.43 -7.93 -1.61
C VAL A 194 14.16 -8.46 -0.91
N PRO A 195 13.25 -7.64 -0.37
CA PRO A 195 11.95 -8.10 0.15
C PRO A 195 11.15 -8.93 -0.87
N ILE A 196 11.14 -8.52 -2.14
CA ILE A 196 10.41 -9.25 -3.18
C ILE A 196 10.99 -10.63 -3.43
N ARG A 197 12.33 -10.78 -3.44
CA ARG A 197 13.00 -12.08 -3.52
C ARG A 197 12.53 -13.04 -2.42
N TYR A 198 12.52 -12.59 -1.16
CA TYR A 198 12.05 -13.40 -0.03
C TYR A 198 10.57 -13.77 -0.14
N ALA A 199 9.73 -12.84 -0.59
CA ALA A 199 8.31 -13.14 -0.84
C ALA A 199 8.14 -14.20 -1.93
N ILE A 200 8.90 -14.12 -3.03
CA ILE A 200 8.85 -15.13 -4.10
C ILE A 200 9.42 -16.48 -3.64
N ASP A 201 10.52 -16.50 -2.88
CA ASP A 201 11.09 -17.72 -2.30
C ASP A 201 10.09 -18.45 -1.37
N TYR A 202 9.27 -17.69 -0.63
CA TYR A 202 8.17 -18.24 0.15
C TYR A 202 7.08 -18.83 -0.76
N LEU A 203 6.69 -18.11 -1.82
CA LEU A 203 5.66 -18.55 -2.76
C LEU A 203 6.07 -19.79 -3.56
N GLU A 204 7.35 -19.97 -3.90
CA GLU A 204 7.86 -21.17 -4.58
C GLU A 204 7.68 -22.45 -3.76
N LYS A 205 7.61 -22.32 -2.43
CA LYS A 205 7.33 -23.45 -1.51
C LYS A 205 5.84 -23.78 -1.41
N ARG A 206 4.97 -22.97 -2.02
CA ARG A 206 3.52 -23.17 -2.00
C ARG A 206 3.04 -23.92 -3.24
N HIS A 207 2.17 -24.90 -3.03
CA HIS A 207 1.60 -25.73 -4.10
C HIS A 207 0.23 -25.25 -4.60
N ASP A 208 -0.36 -24.26 -3.93
CA ASP A 208 -1.70 -23.73 -4.14
C ASP A 208 -1.72 -22.35 -4.82
N VAL A 209 -0.57 -21.92 -5.33
CA VAL A 209 -0.38 -20.75 -6.21
C VAL A 209 0.62 -21.12 -7.32
N ASP A 210 0.67 -20.30 -8.37
CA ASP A 210 1.60 -20.46 -9.49
C ASP A 210 2.72 -19.42 -9.40
N ALA A 211 3.77 -19.72 -8.64
CA ALA A 211 4.95 -18.87 -8.47
C ALA A 211 5.79 -18.69 -9.75
N SER A 212 5.47 -19.37 -10.86
CA SER A 212 6.08 -19.07 -12.16
C SER A 212 5.48 -17.83 -12.84
N ARG A 213 4.34 -17.34 -12.34
CA ARG A 213 3.56 -16.21 -12.89
C ARG A 213 3.27 -15.18 -11.79
N VAL A 214 4.33 -14.48 -11.37
CA VAL A 214 4.29 -13.43 -10.35
C VAL A 214 4.23 -12.06 -11.00
N GLY A 215 3.19 -11.28 -10.69
CA GLY A 215 3.12 -9.85 -10.99
C GLY A 215 3.39 -9.01 -9.74
N LEU A 216 3.77 -7.75 -9.93
CA LEU A 216 3.85 -6.76 -8.85
C LEU A 216 2.86 -5.62 -9.10
N MET A 217 2.22 -5.11 -8.05
CA MET A 217 1.54 -3.82 -8.07
C MET A 217 2.00 -3.01 -6.87
N GLY A 218 2.58 -1.85 -7.15
CA GLY A 218 3.04 -0.92 -6.14
C GLY A 218 2.27 0.40 -6.18
N VAL A 219 1.99 0.96 -5.01
CA VAL A 219 1.28 2.24 -4.88
C VAL A 219 2.15 3.30 -4.21
N SER A 220 2.16 4.53 -4.73
CA SER A 220 2.99 5.62 -4.20
C SER A 220 4.47 5.20 -4.12
N LEU A 221 5.12 5.20 -2.96
CA LEU A 221 6.46 4.64 -2.76
C LEU A 221 6.58 3.17 -3.26
N GLY A 222 5.53 2.37 -3.14
CA GLY A 222 5.48 1.03 -3.74
C GLY A 222 5.62 1.07 -5.27
N GLY A 223 5.17 2.15 -5.92
CA GLY A 223 5.35 2.41 -7.34
C GLY A 223 6.80 2.74 -7.73
N TYR A 224 7.65 3.15 -6.78
CA TYR A 224 9.12 3.15 -6.95
C TYR A 224 9.68 1.73 -6.76
N TYR A 225 9.24 1.03 -5.71
CA TYR A 225 9.73 -0.31 -5.36
C TYR A 225 9.44 -1.38 -6.40
N ALA A 226 8.25 -1.36 -7.02
CA ALA A 226 7.83 -2.41 -7.95
C ALA A 226 8.69 -2.46 -9.23
N PRO A 227 8.94 -1.35 -9.97
CA PRO A 227 9.85 -1.37 -11.11
C PRO A 227 11.31 -1.58 -10.68
N ARG A 228 11.74 -1.07 -9.52
CA ARG A 228 13.05 -1.38 -8.95
C ARG A 228 13.23 -2.88 -8.76
N ALA A 229 12.27 -3.57 -8.14
CA ALA A 229 12.32 -5.01 -7.96
C ALA A 229 12.34 -5.76 -9.30
N ALA A 230 11.52 -5.34 -10.27
CA ALA A 230 11.47 -5.95 -11.61
C ALA A 230 12.82 -5.90 -12.36
N ALA A 231 13.62 -4.86 -12.11
CA ALA A 231 14.93 -4.69 -12.73
C ALA A 231 15.99 -5.69 -12.23
N PHE A 232 15.79 -6.30 -11.05
CA PHE A 232 16.79 -7.16 -10.41
C PHE A 232 16.26 -8.53 -9.97
N GLU A 233 14.95 -8.77 -10.01
CA GLU A 233 14.32 -10.06 -9.68
C GLU A 233 13.66 -10.69 -10.93
N PRO A 234 14.34 -11.61 -11.64
CA PRO A 234 13.90 -12.15 -12.93
C PRO A 234 12.64 -13.03 -12.86
N ARG A 235 12.19 -13.41 -11.65
CA ARG A 235 10.95 -14.18 -11.47
C ARG A 235 9.70 -13.32 -11.58
N VAL A 236 9.80 -12.00 -11.45
CA VAL A 236 8.71 -11.06 -11.76
C VAL A 236 8.40 -11.09 -13.25
N LYS A 237 7.11 -11.10 -13.61
CA LYS A 237 6.62 -11.25 -15.00
C LYS A 237 5.83 -10.06 -15.53
N ALA A 238 5.32 -9.19 -14.66
CA ALA A 238 4.63 -7.96 -15.03
C ALA A 238 4.56 -7.01 -13.83
N VAL A 239 4.59 -5.70 -14.09
CA VAL A 239 4.62 -4.68 -13.03
C VAL A 239 3.64 -3.56 -13.28
N ILE A 240 2.93 -3.15 -12.23
CA ILE A 240 2.17 -1.90 -12.17
C ILE A 240 2.85 -0.96 -11.17
N ALA A 241 3.25 0.22 -11.63
CA ALA A 241 3.73 1.32 -10.81
C ALA A 241 2.65 2.42 -10.76
N ASN A 242 1.88 2.50 -9.68
CA ASN A 242 0.82 3.51 -9.52
C ASN A 242 1.31 4.69 -8.68
N ALA A 243 1.45 5.86 -9.32
CA ALA A 243 1.96 7.11 -8.74
C ALA A 243 3.32 6.95 -8.02
N GLY A 244 4.22 6.14 -8.60
CA GLY A 244 5.60 6.03 -8.16
C GLY A 244 6.41 7.26 -8.54
N GLY A 245 7.23 7.77 -7.62
CA GLY A 245 8.21 8.80 -7.96
C GLY A 245 9.51 8.20 -8.45
N TYR A 246 10.20 8.96 -9.30
CA TYR A 246 11.43 8.54 -9.94
C TYR A 246 12.63 8.68 -9.00
N ASN A 247 12.71 9.79 -8.28
CA ASN A 247 13.72 10.07 -7.27
C ASN A 247 13.03 10.63 -6.01
N MET A 248 13.18 9.96 -4.87
CA MET A 248 12.47 10.36 -3.64
C MET A 248 13.05 11.62 -2.98
N ASN A 249 14.29 12.00 -3.31
CA ASN A 249 14.95 13.17 -2.74
C ASN A 249 14.68 14.47 -3.52
N SER A 250 14.42 14.39 -4.84
CA SER A 250 14.30 15.56 -5.73
C SER A 250 13.12 16.47 -5.38
N HIS A 251 12.06 15.93 -4.77
CA HIS A 251 10.84 16.68 -4.45
C HIS A 251 10.54 16.77 -2.94
N PHE A 252 11.51 16.40 -2.10
CA PHE A 252 11.31 16.33 -0.66
C PHE A 252 10.79 17.64 -0.02
N ASP A 253 11.28 18.81 -0.45
CA ASP A 253 10.81 20.12 0.07
C ASP A 253 9.36 20.45 -0.33
N LEU A 254 8.85 19.86 -1.41
CA LEU A 254 7.49 20.09 -1.88
C LEU A 254 6.46 19.23 -1.14
N LEU A 255 6.92 18.18 -0.44
CA LEU A 255 6.06 17.29 0.31
C LEU A 255 5.40 18.03 1.49
N PRO A 256 4.16 17.67 1.88
CA PRO A 256 3.57 18.13 3.13
C PRO A 256 4.48 17.77 4.32
N GLN A 257 4.49 18.60 5.37
CA GLN A 257 5.33 18.36 6.55
C GLN A 257 5.11 16.96 7.14
N LEU A 258 3.85 16.51 7.22
CA LEU A 258 3.50 15.17 7.69
C LEU A 258 4.21 14.05 6.90
N THR A 259 4.36 14.22 5.60
CA THR A 259 5.06 13.26 4.73
C THR A 259 6.58 13.32 4.94
N ARG A 260 7.16 14.51 5.13
CA ARG A 260 8.59 14.65 5.47
C ARG A 260 8.93 14.04 6.83
N ASP A 261 8.07 14.25 7.83
CA ASP A 261 8.19 13.65 9.16
C ASP A 261 8.16 12.11 9.04
N ALA A 262 7.24 11.58 8.23
CA ALA A 262 7.12 10.15 7.97
C ALA A 262 8.36 9.55 7.27
N PHE A 263 8.92 10.23 6.27
CA PHE A 263 10.19 9.81 5.68
C PHE A 263 11.30 9.80 6.73
N THR A 264 11.44 10.86 7.52
CA THR A 264 12.47 10.97 8.58
C THR A 264 12.37 9.81 9.57
N HIS A 265 11.14 9.49 10.01
CA HIS A 265 10.89 8.35 10.89
C HIS A 265 11.27 7.02 10.24
N ARG A 266 10.80 6.76 9.01
CA ARG A 266 10.95 5.46 8.34
C ARG A 266 12.34 5.22 7.77
N THR A 267 13.13 6.26 7.49
CA THR A 267 14.56 6.12 7.23
C THR A 267 15.40 5.97 8.50
N ALA A 268 14.77 5.94 9.68
CA ALA A 268 15.42 6.00 10.99
C ALA A 268 16.47 7.12 11.04
N SER A 269 16.04 8.33 10.64
CA SER A 269 16.88 9.51 10.59
C SER A 269 16.57 10.46 11.75
N SER A 270 17.60 11.18 12.19
CA SER A 270 17.48 12.16 13.27
C SER A 270 16.92 13.51 12.80
N ASN A 271 17.02 13.81 11.50
CA ASN A 271 16.57 15.09 10.91
C ASN A 271 16.41 14.98 9.38
N GLU A 272 15.87 16.04 8.77
CA GLU A 272 15.63 16.10 7.32
C GLU A 272 16.93 16.04 6.49
N ALA A 273 18.07 16.55 6.97
CA ALA A 273 19.33 16.49 6.21
C ALA A 273 19.86 15.05 6.10
N GLU A 274 19.80 14.29 7.19
CA GLU A 274 20.13 12.86 7.18
C GLU A 274 19.14 12.06 6.32
N THR A 275 17.84 12.40 6.42
CA THR A 275 16.78 11.80 5.61
C THR A 275 17.08 11.97 4.12
N ARG A 276 17.40 13.20 3.70
CA ARG A 276 17.77 13.51 2.31
C ARG A 276 18.99 12.74 1.84
N ALA A 277 20.03 12.63 2.67
CA ALA A 277 21.22 11.83 2.35
C ALA A 277 20.87 10.36 2.09
N LYS A 278 19.97 9.77 2.89
CA LYS A 278 19.49 8.39 2.66
C LYS A 278 18.60 8.30 1.41
N LEU A 279 17.70 9.26 1.19
CA LEU A 279 16.78 9.29 0.04
C LEU A 279 17.48 9.49 -1.31
N GLN A 280 18.75 9.93 -1.34
CA GLN A 280 19.55 9.93 -2.57
C GLN A 280 19.72 8.53 -3.18
N THR A 281 19.62 7.47 -2.36
CA THR A 281 19.68 6.08 -2.85
C THR A 281 18.36 5.60 -3.46
N PHE A 282 17.27 6.31 -3.21
CA PHE A 282 15.94 6.00 -3.74
C PHE A 282 15.75 6.70 -5.09
N ASP A 283 16.50 6.22 -6.08
CA ASP A 283 16.55 6.75 -7.43
C ASP A 283 16.45 5.63 -8.46
N LEU A 284 15.56 5.81 -9.45
CA LEU A 284 15.39 4.89 -10.58
C LEU A 284 16.34 5.20 -11.75
N GLN A 285 17.22 6.19 -11.60
CA GLN A 285 18.31 6.43 -12.53
C GLN A 285 19.16 5.17 -12.71
N ASP A 286 19.37 4.83 -13.98
CA ASP A 286 20.09 3.62 -14.41
C ASP A 286 19.45 2.29 -13.97
N VAL A 287 18.20 2.33 -13.51
CA VAL A 287 17.38 1.16 -13.17
C VAL A 287 16.35 0.86 -14.25
N MET A 288 15.64 1.87 -14.76
CA MET A 288 14.46 1.67 -15.61
C MET A 288 14.75 0.92 -16.91
N GLN A 289 15.92 1.13 -17.52
CA GLN A 289 16.36 0.41 -18.73
C GLN A 289 16.62 -1.08 -18.51
N ARG A 290 16.66 -1.54 -17.25
CA ARG A 290 16.77 -2.97 -16.89
C ARG A 290 15.41 -3.65 -16.77
N VAL A 291 14.32 -2.88 -16.73
CA VAL A 291 12.96 -3.42 -16.67
C VAL A 291 12.58 -3.97 -18.04
N THR A 292 12.71 -5.29 -18.20
CA THR A 292 12.46 -6.01 -19.48
C THR A 292 11.09 -6.69 -19.54
N VAL A 293 10.34 -6.65 -18.43
CA VAL A 293 8.98 -7.19 -18.34
C VAL A 293 7.95 -6.10 -18.64
N PRO A 294 6.71 -6.46 -19.04
CA PRO A 294 5.63 -5.49 -19.18
C PRO A 294 5.51 -4.60 -17.94
N LEU A 295 5.55 -3.28 -18.16
CA LEU A 295 5.43 -2.26 -17.13
C LEU A 295 4.24 -1.37 -17.46
N LEU A 296 3.32 -1.18 -16.51
CA LEU A 296 2.29 -0.17 -16.57
C LEU A 296 2.58 0.90 -15.53
N VAL A 297 2.82 2.13 -15.97
CA VAL A 297 2.92 3.31 -15.11
C VAL A 297 1.58 4.04 -15.12
N ILE A 298 1.01 4.26 -13.94
CA ILE A 298 -0.26 4.96 -13.77
C ILE A 298 0.01 6.27 -13.02
N MET A 299 -0.45 7.40 -13.55
CA MET A 299 -0.17 8.72 -12.97
C MET A 299 -1.36 9.68 -13.17
N GLY A 300 -1.57 10.56 -12.20
CA GLY A 300 -2.55 11.65 -12.27
C GLY A 300 -1.88 13.00 -12.49
N ARG A 301 -2.36 13.81 -13.44
CA ARG A 301 -1.78 15.14 -13.72
C ARG A 301 -1.94 16.14 -12.57
N ARG A 302 -2.85 15.88 -11.63
CA ARG A 302 -3.07 16.70 -10.43
C ARG A 302 -2.37 16.14 -9.20
N ASP A 303 -1.46 15.18 -9.36
CA ASP A 303 -0.61 14.71 -8.28
C ASP A 303 0.25 15.88 -7.77
N ARG A 304 0.18 16.13 -6.46
CA ARG A 304 0.90 17.20 -5.76
C ARG A 304 2.05 16.67 -4.92
N LEU A 305 2.17 15.35 -4.80
CA LEU A 305 3.24 14.69 -4.04
C LEU A 305 4.34 14.22 -4.98
N ILE A 306 3.95 13.57 -6.08
CA ILE A 306 4.86 13.06 -7.09
C ILE A 306 4.62 13.81 -8.40
N PRO A 307 5.65 14.44 -8.99
CA PRO A 307 5.47 15.16 -10.24
C PRO A 307 5.12 14.22 -11.41
N PRO A 308 4.11 14.56 -12.23
CA PRO A 308 3.77 13.76 -13.41
C PRO A 308 4.92 13.48 -14.40
N PRO A 309 5.92 14.38 -14.61
CA PRO A 309 7.07 14.10 -15.47
C PRO A 309 7.91 12.89 -15.04
N ASP A 310 7.88 12.50 -13.76
CA ASP A 310 8.57 11.30 -13.28
C ASP A 310 8.03 10.05 -13.98
N ALA A 311 6.71 9.95 -14.14
CA ALA A 311 6.07 8.84 -14.82
C ALA A 311 6.41 8.81 -16.32
N GLU A 312 6.46 9.97 -16.97
CA GLU A 312 6.89 10.10 -18.36
C GLU A 312 8.35 9.63 -18.54
N ARG A 313 9.23 10.00 -17.59
CA ARG A 313 10.64 9.56 -17.57
C ARG A 313 10.78 8.06 -17.35
N MET A 314 10.05 7.49 -16.40
CA MET A 314 10.05 6.04 -16.14
C MET A 314 9.72 5.25 -17.41
N VAL A 315 8.68 5.65 -18.15
CA VAL A 315 8.26 4.98 -19.39
C VAL A 315 9.26 5.20 -20.52
N ALA A 316 9.81 6.41 -20.66
CA ALA A 316 10.81 6.70 -21.68
C ALA A 316 12.08 5.84 -21.51
N GLU A 317 12.55 5.65 -20.28
CA GLU A 317 13.77 4.88 -19.98
C GLU A 317 13.54 3.36 -20.01
N ALA A 318 12.37 2.87 -19.59
CA ALA A 318 12.00 1.46 -19.70
C ALA A 318 11.74 1.02 -21.16
N GLY A 319 11.45 1.98 -22.05
CA GLY A 319 11.34 1.74 -23.49
C GLY A 319 10.09 0.94 -23.89
N PRO A 320 10.20 0.00 -24.84
CA PRO A 320 9.04 -0.59 -25.52
C PRO A 320 8.16 -1.50 -24.64
N HIS A 321 8.64 -1.86 -23.45
CA HIS A 321 7.89 -2.69 -22.51
C HIS A 321 6.93 -1.90 -21.62
N ALA A 322 7.02 -0.57 -21.65
CA ALA A 322 6.30 0.31 -20.76
C ALA A 322 5.09 0.98 -21.42
N GLU A 323 3.98 1.03 -20.69
CA GLU A 323 2.74 1.73 -21.02
C GLU A 323 2.50 2.84 -19.98
N LEU A 324 2.05 4.02 -20.42
CA LEU A 324 1.68 5.13 -19.53
C LEU A 324 0.17 5.35 -19.54
N TRP A 325 -0.48 5.24 -18.40
CA TRP A 325 -1.85 5.74 -18.18
C TRP A 325 -1.79 7.04 -17.39
N MET A 326 -1.84 8.16 -18.10
CA MET A 326 -1.88 9.51 -17.52
C MET A 326 -3.32 10.03 -17.47
N PHE A 327 -3.82 10.38 -16.29
CA PHE A 327 -5.18 10.89 -16.08
C PHE A 327 -5.19 12.38 -15.75
N GLU A 328 -5.85 13.19 -16.58
CA GLU A 328 -5.87 14.66 -16.47
C GLU A 328 -6.53 15.18 -15.17
N ASP A 329 -7.50 14.45 -14.64
CA ASP A 329 -8.24 14.81 -13.43
C ASP A 329 -7.79 14.05 -12.17
N GLY A 330 -6.80 13.15 -12.30
CA GLY A 330 -6.32 12.29 -11.22
C GLY A 330 -5.41 13.02 -10.23
N ASN A 331 -5.66 12.85 -8.93
CA ASN A 331 -4.76 13.27 -7.85
C ASN A 331 -3.70 12.19 -7.55
N HIS A 332 -2.97 12.31 -6.43
CA HIS A 332 -2.01 11.29 -6.02
C HIS A 332 -2.67 9.92 -5.91
N VAL A 333 -2.07 8.91 -6.56
CA VAL A 333 -2.57 7.52 -6.67
C VAL A 333 -3.91 7.40 -7.42
N ASN A 334 -4.42 8.50 -7.97
CA ASN A 334 -5.72 8.59 -8.63
C ASN A 334 -6.89 8.20 -7.70
N ASN A 335 -6.74 8.44 -6.39
CA ASN A 335 -7.74 8.10 -5.38
C ASN A 335 -9.10 8.79 -5.60
N ASN A 336 -9.15 9.93 -6.29
CA ASN A 336 -10.40 10.60 -6.64
C ASN A 336 -11.13 9.99 -7.85
N ILE A 337 -10.48 9.09 -8.59
CA ILE A 337 -11.01 8.52 -9.85
C ILE A 337 -10.71 7.03 -9.96
N VAL A 338 -10.74 6.30 -8.84
CA VAL A 338 -10.36 4.87 -8.78
C VAL A 338 -11.08 3.99 -9.81
N TYR A 339 -12.31 4.35 -10.16
CA TYR A 339 -13.14 3.67 -11.16
C TYR A 339 -12.54 3.68 -12.58
N LYS A 340 -11.62 4.62 -12.88
CA LYS A 340 -10.97 4.73 -14.21
C LYS A 340 -9.78 3.79 -14.39
N HIS A 341 -9.20 3.29 -13.30
CA HIS A 341 -7.95 2.54 -13.39
C HIS A 341 -7.92 1.24 -12.57
N ARG A 342 -8.58 1.13 -11.41
CA ARG A 342 -8.45 -0.06 -10.55
C ARG A 342 -8.99 -1.35 -11.19
N PRO A 343 -10.18 -1.36 -11.82
CA PRO A 343 -10.63 -2.52 -12.58
C PRO A 343 -9.71 -2.81 -13.78
N GLN A 344 -9.36 -1.78 -14.54
CA GLN A 344 -8.64 -1.91 -15.81
C GLN A 344 -7.18 -2.38 -15.60
N GLN A 345 -6.50 -1.93 -14.55
CA GLN A 345 -5.13 -2.36 -14.25
C GLN A 345 -5.10 -3.86 -13.89
N ALA A 346 -6.15 -4.38 -13.26
CA ALA A 346 -6.26 -5.79 -12.97
C ALA A 346 -6.54 -6.61 -14.24
N ASP A 347 -7.33 -6.07 -15.18
CA ASP A 347 -7.46 -6.66 -16.53
C ASP A 347 -6.14 -6.69 -17.29
N TRP A 348 -5.37 -5.61 -17.20
CA TRP A 348 -4.03 -5.52 -17.77
C TRP A 348 -3.11 -6.58 -17.17
N MET A 349 -3.03 -6.68 -15.84
CA MET A 349 -2.19 -7.67 -15.15
C MET A 349 -2.58 -9.11 -15.53
N ARG A 350 -3.89 -9.42 -15.57
CA ARG A 350 -4.39 -10.73 -15.99
C ARG A 350 -3.89 -11.11 -17.37
N LYS A 351 -3.90 -10.18 -18.33
CA LYS A 351 -3.42 -10.42 -19.70
C LYS A 351 -1.91 -10.68 -19.72
N LYS A 352 -1.11 -9.94 -18.94
CA LYS A 352 0.35 -10.13 -18.91
C LYS A 352 0.78 -11.39 -18.15
N LEU A 353 -0.02 -11.86 -17.20
CA LEU A 353 0.19 -13.14 -16.48
C LEU A 353 -0.55 -14.33 -17.11
N ALA A 354 -1.16 -14.16 -18.29
CA ALA A 354 -1.71 -15.27 -19.03
C ALA A 354 -0.60 -16.24 -19.44
N ARG A 355 -0.92 -17.53 -19.59
CA ARG A 355 0.04 -18.47 -20.18
C ARG A 355 0.23 -18.07 -21.64
N THR A 356 1.46 -17.91 -22.08
CA THR A 356 1.78 -17.94 -23.51
C THR A 356 1.46 -19.34 -24.02
N GLU A 357 0.59 -19.42 -25.02
CA GLU A 357 0.24 -20.65 -25.73
C GLU A 357 1.45 -21.27 -26.45
#